data_AF-A0A7X2PE48-F1
#
_entry.id   AF-A0A7X2PE48-F1
#
_cell.length_a   1.000
_cell.length_b   1.000
_cell.length_c   1.000
_cell.angle_alpha   90.00
_cell.angle_beta   90.00
_cell.angle_gamma   90.00
#
_symmetry.space_group_name_H-M   'P 1'
#
loop_
_entity.id
_entity.type
_entity.pdbx_description
1 polymer ?
#
loop_
_entity_poly.entity_id
_entity_poly.type
_entity_poly.pdbx_seq_one_letter_code
_entity_poly.pdbx_strand_id
1 'polypeptide(L)' 'MARPKSNNVQINISVPSEWKTELENLARIYSVEEGKTITFLDLMRRGIKEKYQLGEKDNERGTIS' A
#
# COMPACT_ATOMS: atom_id res chain seq x y z
N MET A 1 -6.51 26.59 -8.63
CA MET A 1 -6.56 25.47 -9.61
C MET A 1 -7.35 24.33 -8.97
N ALA A 2 -8.36 23.79 -9.66
CA ALA A 2 -9.17 22.70 -9.11
C ALA A 2 -8.34 21.42 -9.02
N ARG A 3 -8.28 20.81 -7.84
CA ARG A 3 -7.59 19.53 -7.61
C ARG A 3 -8.20 18.46 -8.52
N PRO A 4 -7.42 17.71 -9.31
CA PRO A 4 -7.95 16.59 -10.09
C PRO A 4 -8.61 15.60 -9.14
N LYS A 5 -9.88 15.27 -9.38
CA LYS A 5 -10.61 14.32 -8.55
C LYS A 5 -10.06 12.93 -8.82
N SER A 6 -9.27 12.39 -7.90
CA SER A 6 -8.78 11.01 -8.00
C SER A 6 -9.97 10.05 -8.03
N ASN A 7 -10.13 9.28 -9.10
CA ASN A 7 -11.24 8.33 -9.29
C ASN A 7 -11.01 7.03 -8.49
N ASN A 8 -10.51 7.14 -7.27
CA ASN A 8 -10.12 6.00 -6.44
C ASN A 8 -11.34 5.35 -5.82
N VAL A 9 -11.48 4.04 -6.01
CA VAL A 9 -12.55 3.23 -5.39
C VAL A 9 -11.99 2.58 -4.13
N GLN A 10 -12.73 2.67 -3.02
CA GLN A 10 -12.41 1.95 -1.79
C GLN A 10 -13.01 0.54 -1.85
N ILE A 11 -12.22 -0.46 -1.45
CA ILE A 11 -12.64 -1.86 -1.46
C ILE A 11 -12.36 -2.43 -0.07
N ASN A 12 -13.36 -3.09 0.52
CA ASN A 12 -13.21 -3.83 1.77
C ASN A 12 -12.89 -5.28 1.45
N ILE A 13 -11.87 -5.83 2.10
CA ILE A 13 -11.49 -7.25 1.96
C ILE A 13 -11.42 -7.88 3.35
N SER A 14 -11.84 -9.14 3.43
CA SER A 14 -11.65 -9.97 4.62
C SER A 14 -10.42 -10.84 4.42
N VAL A 15 -9.55 -10.90 5.41
CA VAL A 15 -8.34 -11.72 5.43
C VAL A 15 -8.31 -12.58 6.68
N PRO A 16 -7.77 -13.81 6.63
CA PRO A 16 -7.58 -14.63 7.81
C PRO A 16 -6.75 -13.90 8.87
N SER A 17 -7.07 -14.12 10.15
CA SER A 17 -6.37 -13.49 11.27
C SER A 17 -4.89 -13.86 11.33
N GLU A 18 -4.54 -15.08 10.92
CA GLU A 18 -3.15 -15.56 10.87
C GLU A 18 -2.32 -14.76 9.86
N TRP A 19 -2.88 -14.49 8.68
CA TRP A 19 -2.20 -13.71 7.64
C TRP A 19 -1.93 -12.28 8.08
N LYS A 20 -2.81 -11.69 8.91
CA LYS A 20 -2.59 -10.35 9.45
C LYS A 20 -1.30 -10.29 10.27
N THR A 21 -1.09 -11.27 11.15
CA THR A 21 0.11 -11.34 12.01
C THR A 21 1.38 -11.54 11.18
N GLU A 22 1.34 -12.41 10.18
CA GLU A 22 2.48 -12.63 9.27
C GLU A 22 2.83 -11.39 8.46
N LEU A 23 1.82 -10.70 7.91
CA LEU A 23 2.02 -9.47 7.13
C LEU A 23 2.53 -8.32 7.99
N GLU A 24 2.10 -8.20 9.25
CA GLU A 24 2.65 -7.21 10.19
C GLU A 24 4.12 -7.46 10.48
N ASN A 25 4.54 -8.72 10.66
CA ASN A 25 5.94 -9.09 10.86
C ASN A 25 6.78 -8.77 9.61
N LEU A 26 6.29 -9.12 8.42
CA LEU A 26 6.96 -8.79 7.15
C LEU A 26 7.10 -7.27 6.98
N ALA A 27 6.04 -6.51 7.24
CA ALA A 27 6.06 -5.06 7.14
C ALA A 27 7.12 -4.44 8.06
N ARG A 28 7.28 -4.99 9.28
CA ARG A 28 8.30 -4.56 10.22
C ARG A 28 9.73 -4.82 9.71
N ILE A 29 9.98 -5.98 9.10
CA ILE A 29 11.30 -6.31 8.53
C ILE A 29 11.61 -5.38 7.36
N TYR A 30 10.70 -5.27 6.38
CA TYR A 30 10.86 -4.37 5.24
C TYR A 30 11.03 -2.91 5.68
N SER A 31 10.34 -2.49 6.74
CA SER A 31 10.45 -1.14 7.26
C SER A 31 11.88 -0.80 7.72
N VAL A 32 12.58 -1.78 8.30
CA VAL A 32 13.98 -1.64 8.69
C VAL A 32 14.90 -1.65 7.46
N GLU A 33 14.65 -2.55 6.51
CA GLU A 33 15.47 -2.69 5.29
C GLU A 33 15.39 -1.47 4.36
N GLU A 34 14.19 -0.96 4.08
CA GLU A 34 14.01 0.24 3.24
C GLU A 34 14.24 1.55 4.02
N GLY A 35 14.43 1.50 5.34
CA GLY A 35 14.55 2.68 6.21
C GLY A 35 13.32 3.59 6.20
N LYS A 36 12.14 3.04 5.87
CA LYS A 36 10.87 3.76 5.73
C LYS A 36 9.79 3.06 6.53
N THR A 37 8.81 3.79 7.02
CA THR A 37 7.63 3.19 7.66
C THR A 37 6.80 2.45 6.61
N ILE A 38 6.88 1.12 6.61
CA ILE A 38 6.08 0.25 5.73
C ILE A 38 5.01 -0.41 6.58
N THR A 39 3.77 -0.32 6.12
CA THR A 39 2.63 -0.94 6.79
C THR A 39 2.18 -2.21 6.05
N PHE A 40 1.47 -3.10 6.74
CA PHE A 40 0.87 -4.27 6.09
C PHE A 40 -0.06 -3.87 4.91
N LEU A 41 -0.70 -2.70 4.98
CA LEU A 41 -1.54 -2.17 3.90
C LEU A 41 -0.71 -1.81 2.67
N ASP A 42 0.50 -1.28 2.85
CA ASP A 42 1.40 -1.00 1.73
C ASP A 42 1.85 -2.28 1.04
N LEU A 43 2.13 -3.34 1.81
CA LEU A 43 2.42 -4.67 1.26
C LEU A 43 1.23 -5.22 0.47
N MET A 44 0.01 -5.14 1.01
CA MET A 44 -1.20 -5.59 0.31
C MET A 44 -1.43 -4.82 -0.99
N ARG A 45 -1.23 -3.50 -0.97
CA ARG A 45 -1.34 -2.65 -2.17
C ARG A 45 -0.29 -3.02 -3.22
N ARG A 46 0.97 -3.22 -2.81
CA ARG A 46 2.05 -3.66 -3.70
C ARG A 46 1.75 -5.04 -4.29
N GLY A 47 1.37 -6.01 -3.45
CA GLY A 47 1.05 -7.37 -3.89
C GLY A 47 -0.13 -7.43 -4.87
N ILE A 48 -1.19 -6.65 -4.64
CA ILE A 48 -2.32 -6.55 -5.59
C ILE A 48 -1.85 -5.89 -6.90
N LYS A 49 -1.07 -4.82 -6.83
CA LYS A 49 -0.53 -4.16 -8.03
C LYS A 49 0.32 -5.12 -8.86
N GLU A 50 1.24 -5.83 -8.22
CA GLU A 50 2.16 -6.75 -8.89
C GLU A 50 1.42 -7.96 -9.47
N LYS A 51 0.55 -8.61 -8.69
CA LYS A 51 -0.23 -9.77 -9.13
C LYS A 51 -1.07 -9.49 -10.38
N TYR A 52 -1.65 -8.31 -10.46
CA TYR A 52 -2.52 -7.91 -11.57
C TYR A 52 -1.82 -6.99 -12.57
N GLN A 53 -0.50 -6.80 -12.46
CA GLN A 53 0.30 -5.89 -13.30
C GLN A 53 -0.34 -4.50 -13.46
N LEU A 54 -0.97 -4.01 -12.39
CA LEU A 54 -1.59 -2.70 -12.38
C LEU A 54 -0.47 -1.67 -12.41
N GLY A 55 -0.33 -0.98 -13.54
CA GLY A 55 0.71 0.04 -13.71
C GLY A 55 0.68 1.10 -12.61
N GLU A 56 1.82 1.74 -12.37
CA GLU A 56 1.91 2.85 -11.42
C GLU A 56 1.04 4.01 -11.89
N LYS A 57 -0.16 4.10 -11.31
CA LYS A 57 -0.79 5.40 -11.13
C LYS A 57 -0.05 6.06 -9.97
N ASP A 58 0.99 6.79 -10.31
CA ASP A 58 1.66 7.73 -9.41
C ASP A 58 0.61 8.77 -8.98
N ASN A 59 -0.17 8.44 -7.95
CA ASN A 59 -0.87 9.46 -7.19
C ASN A 59 0.21 10.13 -6.37
N GLU A 60 0.82 11.13 -7.01
CA GLU A 60 1.58 12.25 -6.46
C GLU A 60 1.45 12.27 -4.94
N ARG A 61 2.42 11.64 -4.26
CA ARG A 61 2.64 11.90 -2.84
C ARG A 61 3.01 13.37 -2.77
N GLY A 62 2.01 14.22 -2.53
CA GLY A 62 2.21 15.61 -2.18
C GLY A 62 3.07 15.69 -0.93
N THR A 63 4.39 15.73 -1.11
CA THR A 63 5.28 16.47 -0.22
C THR A 63 4.85 17.92 -0.31
N ILE A 64 3.96 18.29 0.60
CA ILE A 64 3.78 19.68 1.00
C ILE A 64 5.15 20.21 1.46
N SER A 65 5.70 21.13 0.69
CA SER A 65 6.75 22.09 1.08
C SER A 65 6.30 23.46 0.63
#